data_AF-A0A8W7PBW1-F1
#
_entry.id   AF-A0A8W7PBW1-F1
#
_cell.length_a   1.000
_cell.length_b   1.000
_cell.length_c   1.000
_cell.angle_alpha   90.00
_cell.angle_beta   90.00
_cell.angle_gamma   90.00
#
_symmetry.space_group_name_H-M   'P 1'
#
loop_
_entity.id
_entity.type
_entity.pdbx_description
1 polymer ?
#
loop_
_entity_poly.entity_id
_entity_poly.type
_entity_poly.pdbx_seq_one_letter_code
_entity_poly.pdbx_strand_id
1 'polypeptide(L)'
;MEFTDDIIDVYRDTPELVSFLHLPIQCGSDRVLNLMGRPHTVLEYKSTIRKLREARPDIQISSDFIVGFPGETAEDFERTMKLIGEVNFDVSYSFIFSARPGTPAADMVDDVPEEEKKQRLYILQERINQQANAWSRRMLGTVQRILVEGTSRKSIMELSGRTENNRVVNFEGTPDMIGKFVDVEIVEVLTNSLRAKVVRTEDEMGLRIAESPESVISRTRKENDSGVGIYQP
;
A
#
# COMPACT_ATOMS: atom_id res chain seq x y z
N MET A 1 11.29 -9.87 -11.86
CA MET A 1 10.79 -8.82 -10.93
C MET A 1 11.92 -8.48 -9.95
N GLU A 2 12.27 -7.21 -9.73
CA GLU A 2 13.36 -6.79 -8.83
C GLU A 2 12.95 -6.81 -7.34
N PHE A 3 12.21 -7.84 -6.93
CA PHE A 3 11.83 -8.06 -5.54
C PHE A 3 12.46 -9.38 -5.11
N THR A 4 13.64 -9.30 -4.49
CA THR A 4 14.46 -10.46 -4.12
C THR A 4 13.99 -11.08 -2.80
N ASP A 5 14.42 -12.31 -2.53
CA ASP A 5 14.11 -13.00 -1.28
C ASP A 5 14.69 -12.23 -0.06
N ASP A 6 15.84 -11.55 -0.20
CA ASP A 6 16.40 -10.70 0.85
C ASP A 6 15.42 -9.59 1.30
N ILE A 7 14.67 -9.00 0.37
CA ILE A 7 13.67 -7.97 0.70
C ILE A 7 12.49 -8.59 1.45
N ILE A 8 12.11 -9.82 1.10
CA ILE A 8 11.03 -10.56 1.79
C ILE A 8 11.44 -10.87 3.23
N ASP A 9 12.71 -11.22 3.45
CA ASP A 9 13.22 -11.51 4.80
C ASP A 9 13.24 -10.25 5.69
N VAL A 10 13.48 -9.06 5.13
CA VAL A 10 13.33 -7.80 5.90
C VAL A 10 11.89 -7.64 6.43
N TYR A 11 10.86 -8.00 5.65
CA TYR A 11 9.48 -7.97 6.13
C TYR A 11 9.19 -8.95 7.26
N ARG A 12 9.95 -10.06 7.33
CA ARG A 12 9.86 -11.06 8.41
C ARG A 12 10.52 -10.54 9.70
N ASP A 13 11.71 -9.96 9.56
CA ASP A 13 12.60 -9.72 10.70
C ASP A 13 12.50 -8.30 11.28
N THR A 14 11.95 -7.34 10.52
CA THR A 14 11.88 -5.92 10.92
C THR A 14 10.46 -5.51 11.32
N PRO A 15 10.14 -5.44 12.63
CA PRO A 15 8.81 -5.05 13.11
C PRO A 15 8.48 -3.58 12.82
N GLU A 16 9.48 -2.70 12.71
CA GLU A 16 9.29 -1.27 12.41
C GLU A 16 8.82 -1.02 10.98
N LEU A 17 9.02 -1.99 10.07
CA LEU A 17 8.51 -1.91 8.72
C LEU A 17 7.00 -2.15 8.73
N VAL A 18 6.23 -1.27 8.10
CA VAL A 18 4.77 -1.37 8.07
C VAL A 18 4.29 -2.61 7.30
N SER A 19 3.19 -3.23 7.76
CA SER A 19 2.52 -4.35 7.09
C SER A 19 1.73 -3.91 5.84
N PHE A 20 2.19 -2.90 5.10
CA PHE A 20 1.55 -2.39 3.89
C PHE A 20 2.60 -2.19 2.78
N LEU A 21 2.41 -2.87 1.65
CA LEU A 21 3.31 -2.79 0.51
C LEU A 21 2.56 -2.34 -0.74
N HIS A 22 3.09 -1.31 -1.40
CA HIS A 22 2.65 -0.90 -2.73
C HIS A 22 3.53 -1.57 -3.80
N LEU A 23 2.95 -2.53 -4.53
CA LEU A 23 3.66 -3.35 -5.51
C LEU A 23 2.94 -3.29 -6.86
N PRO A 24 3.32 -2.35 -7.75
CA PRO A 24 2.57 -2.07 -8.96
C PRO A 24 2.75 -3.16 -10.03
N ILE A 25 1.67 -3.85 -10.40
CA ILE A 25 1.66 -4.79 -11.53
C ILE A 25 1.23 -4.15 -12.85
N GLN A 26 0.46 -3.06 -12.82
CA GLN A 26 -0.12 -2.37 -13.98
C GLN A 26 -1.25 -3.14 -14.70
N CYS A 27 -1.09 -4.43 -15.02
CA CYS A 27 -2.18 -5.23 -15.60
C CYS A 27 -2.03 -6.72 -15.24
N GLY A 28 -3.11 -7.50 -15.41
CA GLY A 28 -3.12 -8.94 -15.12
C GLY A 28 -3.01 -9.83 -16.35
N SER A 29 -2.52 -9.33 -17.49
CA SER A 29 -2.26 -10.14 -18.68
C SER A 29 -0.79 -10.08 -19.07
N ASP A 30 -0.12 -11.23 -19.13
CA ASP A 30 1.29 -11.33 -19.54
C ASP A 30 1.55 -10.72 -20.92
N ARG A 31 0.57 -10.83 -21.83
CA ARG A 31 0.67 -10.22 -23.16
C ARG A 31 0.75 -8.69 -23.07
N VAL A 32 -0.13 -8.08 -22.28
CA VAL A 32 -0.16 -6.62 -22.08
C VAL A 32 1.04 -6.16 -21.25
N LEU A 33 1.47 -6.93 -20.24
CA LEU A 33 2.69 -6.67 -19.48
C LEU A 33 3.92 -6.61 -20.39
N ASN A 34 4.05 -7.54 -21.33
CA ASN A 34 5.13 -7.54 -22.31
C ASN A 34 5.07 -6.30 -23.23
N LEU A 35 3.87 -5.90 -23.68
CA LEU A 35 3.69 -4.68 -24.47
C LEU A 35 4.05 -3.41 -23.68
N MET A 36 3.81 -3.41 -22.37
CA MET A 36 4.23 -2.35 -21.44
C MET A 36 5.74 -2.39 -21.12
N GLY A 37 6.50 -3.34 -21.67
CA GLY A 37 7.93 -3.52 -21.40
C GLY A 37 8.22 -4.01 -19.97
N ARG A 38 7.29 -4.73 -19.34
CA ARG A 38 7.49 -5.30 -18.00
C ARG A 38 8.22 -6.65 -18.11
N PRO A 39 9.34 -6.85 -17.39
CA PRO A 39 10.13 -8.08 -17.49
C PRO A 39 9.61 -9.20 -16.57
N HIS A 40 8.33 -9.17 -16.18
CA HIS A 40 7.77 -10.11 -15.22
C HIS A 40 6.37 -10.57 -15.66
N THR A 41 6.03 -11.77 -15.25
CA THR A 41 4.73 -12.39 -15.47
C THR A 41 3.81 -12.24 -14.26
N VAL A 42 2.52 -12.44 -14.48
CA VAL A 42 1.50 -12.52 -13.42
C VAL A 42 1.78 -13.68 -12.47
N LEU A 43 2.36 -14.78 -12.97
CA LEU A 43 2.73 -15.92 -12.14
C LEU A 43 3.85 -15.58 -11.17
N GLU A 44 4.92 -14.93 -11.65
CA GLU A 44 6.02 -14.45 -10.80
C GLU A 44 5.50 -13.46 -9.75
N TYR A 45 4.68 -12.50 -10.16
CA TYR A 45 4.06 -11.53 -9.25
C TYR A 45 3.26 -12.22 -8.13
N LYS A 46 2.42 -13.20 -8.48
CA LYS A 46 1.67 -14.00 -7.50
C LYS A 46 2.60 -14.81 -6.58
N SER A 47 3.69 -15.35 -7.11
CA SER A 47 4.66 -16.10 -6.31
C SER A 47 5.30 -15.20 -5.25
N THR A 48 5.72 -14.00 -5.63
CA THR A 48 6.25 -12.99 -4.70
C THR A 48 5.24 -12.64 -3.60
N ILE A 49 3.97 -12.39 -3.96
CA ILE A 49 2.92 -12.10 -2.97
C ILE A 49 2.70 -13.26 -2.00
N ARG A 50 2.73 -14.51 -2.48
CA ARG A 50 2.58 -15.68 -1.59
C ARG A 50 3.73 -15.76 -0.58
N LYS A 51 4.98 -15.63 -1.04
CA LYS A 51 6.15 -15.61 -0.16
C LYS A 51 6.07 -14.47 0.87
N LEU A 52 5.63 -13.27 0.45
CA LEU A 52 5.43 -12.13 1.34
C LEU A 52 4.36 -12.41 2.42
N ARG A 53 3.24 -13.04 2.05
CA ARG A 53 2.19 -13.42 3.00
C ARG A 53 2.62 -14.54 3.95
N GLU A 54 3.50 -15.44 3.50
CA GLU A 54 4.10 -16.46 4.36
C GLU A 54 5.08 -15.84 5.37
N ALA A 55 5.83 -14.81 4.94
CA ALA A 55 6.73 -14.06 5.82
C ALA A 55 5.96 -13.17 6.81
N ARG A 56 4.88 -12.52 6.35
CA ARG A 56 4.07 -11.56 7.11
C ARG A 56 2.57 -11.72 6.79
N PRO A 57 1.83 -12.56 7.54
CA PRO A 57 0.45 -12.94 7.22
C PRO A 57 -0.56 -11.78 7.18
N ASP A 58 -0.28 -10.71 7.92
CA ASP A 58 -1.09 -9.50 8.01
C ASP A 58 -0.78 -8.47 6.92
N ILE A 59 0.18 -8.75 6.02
CA ILE A 59 0.58 -7.80 4.97
C ILE A 59 -0.55 -7.49 4.00
N GLN A 60 -0.80 -6.19 3.83
CA GLN A 60 -1.74 -5.65 2.87
C GLN A 60 -0.99 -5.17 1.62
N ILE A 61 -1.54 -5.49 0.46
CA ILE A 61 -0.91 -5.17 -0.83
C ILE A 61 -1.78 -4.17 -1.58
N SER A 62 -1.16 -3.09 -2.05
CA SER A 62 -1.75 -2.16 -3.02
C SER A 62 -1.02 -2.25 -4.35
N SER A 63 -1.69 -1.86 -5.43
CA SER A 63 -1.10 -1.83 -6.77
C SER A 63 -1.68 -0.69 -7.60
N ASP A 64 -0.99 -0.37 -8.69
CA ASP A 64 -1.51 0.46 -9.77
C ASP A 64 -2.01 -0.43 -10.91
N PHE A 65 -3.11 -0.01 -11.54
CA PHE A 65 -3.69 -0.64 -12.72
C PHE A 65 -3.88 0.37 -13.85
N ILE A 66 -3.54 -0.02 -15.07
CA ILE A 66 -3.76 0.75 -16.29
C ILE A 66 -4.73 -0.03 -17.17
N VAL A 67 -5.84 0.59 -17.56
CA VAL A 67 -6.84 0.03 -18.47
C VAL A 67 -6.84 0.77 -19.81
N GLY A 68 -7.23 0.08 -20.87
CA GLY A 68 -7.31 0.66 -22.21
C GLY A 68 -5.96 0.87 -22.85
N PHE A 69 -4.96 0.05 -22.49
CA PHE A 69 -3.67 0.03 -23.16
C PHE A 69 -3.84 -0.36 -24.64
N PRO A 70 -3.06 0.20 -25.59
CA PRO A 70 -3.17 -0.14 -27.01
C PRO A 70 -3.03 -1.64 -27.25
N GLY A 71 -4.02 -2.24 -27.91
CA GLY A 71 -4.12 -3.67 -28.14
C GLY A 71 -4.67 -4.49 -26.96
N GLU A 72 -5.19 -3.89 -25.89
CA GLU A 72 -5.84 -4.61 -24.76
C GLU A 72 -7.21 -5.18 -25.16
N THR A 73 -7.35 -6.51 -25.14
CA THR A 73 -8.62 -7.17 -25.46
C THR A 73 -9.50 -7.35 -24.21
N ALA A 74 -10.77 -7.69 -24.42
CA ALA A 74 -11.68 -8.03 -23.32
C ALA A 74 -11.15 -9.21 -22.45
N GLU A 75 -10.50 -10.20 -23.06
CA GLU A 75 -9.91 -11.34 -22.32
C GLU A 75 -8.77 -10.89 -21.40
N ASP A 76 -7.95 -9.92 -21.83
CA ASP A 76 -6.87 -9.38 -20.99
C ASP A 76 -7.43 -8.58 -19.81
N PHE A 77 -8.52 -7.85 -20.04
CA PHE A 77 -9.23 -7.15 -18.98
C PHE A 77 -9.83 -8.15 -17.98
N GLU A 78 -10.45 -9.24 -18.44
CA GLU A 78 -10.97 -10.30 -17.56
C GLU A 78 -9.86 -10.96 -16.73
N ARG A 79 -8.68 -11.21 -17.31
CA ARG A 79 -7.50 -11.71 -16.57
C ARG A 79 -7.05 -10.74 -15.49
N THR A 80 -7.10 -9.43 -15.78
CA THR A 80 -6.83 -8.37 -14.79
C THR A 80 -7.84 -8.40 -13.64
N MET A 81 -9.14 -8.51 -13.95
CA MET A 81 -10.19 -8.62 -12.93
C MET A 81 -10.05 -9.90 -12.09
N LYS A 82 -9.66 -11.01 -12.71
CA LYS A 82 -9.38 -12.27 -12.02
C LYS A 82 -8.21 -12.13 -11.05
N LEU A 83 -7.11 -11.51 -11.50
CA LEU A 83 -5.95 -11.24 -10.65
C LEU A 83 -6.33 -10.38 -9.43
N ILE A 84 -7.10 -9.30 -9.65
CA ILE A 84 -7.61 -8.44 -8.58
C ILE A 84 -8.42 -9.26 -7.57
N GLY A 85 -9.29 -10.14 -8.06
CA GLY A 85 -10.08 -11.04 -7.22
C GLY A 85 -9.23 -12.01 -6.39
N GLU A 86 -8.23 -12.64 -6.99
CA GLU A 86 -7.40 -13.67 -6.34
C GLU A 86 -6.40 -13.09 -5.34
N VAL A 87 -5.79 -11.95 -5.67
CA VAL A 87 -4.84 -11.30 -4.75
C VAL A 87 -5.58 -10.59 -3.61
N ASN A 88 -6.78 -10.07 -3.84
CA ASN A 88 -7.54 -9.31 -2.85
C ASN A 88 -6.77 -8.09 -2.31
N PHE A 89 -6.47 -7.17 -3.23
CA PHE A 89 -5.77 -5.93 -2.95
C PHE A 89 -6.53 -5.05 -1.94
N ASP A 90 -5.77 -4.25 -1.19
CA ASP A 90 -6.31 -3.11 -0.46
C ASP A 90 -6.40 -1.89 -1.41
N VAL A 91 -6.44 -0.66 -0.87
CA VAL A 91 -6.51 0.60 -1.62
C VAL A 91 -5.51 0.60 -2.76
N SER A 92 -6.00 0.57 -3.98
CA SER A 92 -5.22 0.46 -5.22
C SER A 92 -5.67 1.55 -6.19
N TYR A 93 -4.79 1.93 -7.11
CA TYR A 93 -5.04 3.00 -8.05
C TYR A 93 -5.32 2.45 -9.44
N SER A 94 -6.14 3.17 -10.19
CA SER A 94 -6.59 2.77 -11.51
C SER A 94 -6.56 3.96 -12.45
N PHE A 95 -5.96 3.81 -13.62
CA PHE A 95 -5.80 4.87 -14.60
C PHE A 95 -6.20 4.39 -15.98
N ILE A 96 -6.78 5.29 -16.79
CA ILE A 96 -6.91 5.06 -18.22
C ILE A 96 -5.55 5.32 -18.86
N PHE A 97 -5.14 4.44 -19.77
CA PHE A 97 -3.92 4.65 -20.55
C PHE A 97 -3.97 6.00 -21.27
N SER A 98 -2.89 6.76 -21.14
CA SER A 98 -2.69 8.01 -21.84
C SER A 98 -1.31 7.97 -22.48
N ALA A 99 -1.27 8.08 -23.81
CA ALA A 99 -0.03 8.12 -24.57
C ALA A 99 0.80 9.34 -24.16
N ARG A 100 2.07 9.10 -23.79
CA ARG A 100 3.03 10.16 -23.49
C ARG A 100 4.01 10.32 -24.64
N PRO A 101 4.26 11.54 -25.13
CA PRO A 101 5.22 11.78 -26.20
C PRO A 101 6.59 11.16 -25.88
N GLY A 102 7.20 10.46 -26.85
CA GLY A 102 8.52 9.83 -26.71
C GLY A 102 8.52 8.45 -26.04
N THR A 103 7.36 7.81 -25.85
CA THR A 103 7.26 6.43 -25.36
C THR A 103 6.91 5.47 -26.50
N PRO A 104 7.40 4.21 -26.50
CA PRO A 104 7.03 3.23 -27.52
C PRO A 104 5.52 2.99 -27.62
N ALA A 105 4.80 3.15 -26.50
CA ALA A 105 3.35 3.03 -26.45
C ALA A 105 2.60 4.17 -27.15
N ALA A 106 3.24 5.31 -27.41
CA ALA A 106 2.64 6.41 -28.15
C ALA A 106 2.57 6.14 -29.67
N ASP A 107 3.45 5.29 -30.18
CA ASP A 107 3.50 4.91 -31.59
C ASP A 107 2.60 3.69 -31.90
N MET A 108 1.98 3.10 -30.86
CA MET A 108 1.06 1.98 -31.02
C MET A 108 -0.30 2.45 -31.53
N VAL A 109 -0.94 1.61 -32.34
CA VAL A 109 -2.33 1.86 -32.78
C VAL A 109 -3.26 1.66 -31.58
N ASP A 110 -3.91 2.74 -31.15
CA ASP A 110 -4.95 2.69 -30.13
C ASP A 110 -6.27 2.25 -30.76
N ASP A 111 -6.58 0.97 -30.57
CA ASP A 111 -7.75 0.28 -31.11
C ASP A 111 -8.91 0.16 -30.11
N VAL A 112 -8.73 0.64 -28.87
CA VAL A 112 -9.74 0.55 -27.81
C VAL A 112 -10.58 1.84 -27.78
N PRO A 113 -11.91 1.78 -28.02
CA PRO A 113 -12.77 2.96 -27.94
C PRO A 113 -12.76 3.61 -26.56
N GLU A 114 -12.84 4.94 -26.49
CA GLU A 114 -12.82 5.69 -25.22
C GLU A 114 -13.93 5.25 -24.25
N GLU A 115 -15.13 4.99 -24.77
CA GLU A 115 -16.27 4.50 -23.98
C GLU A 115 -15.99 3.12 -23.35
N GLU A 116 -15.27 2.25 -24.06
CA GLU A 116 -14.85 0.96 -23.53
C GLU A 116 -13.79 1.12 -22.43
N LYS A 117 -12.84 2.05 -22.60
CA LYS A 117 -11.85 2.38 -21.55
C LYS A 117 -12.53 2.89 -20.27
N LYS A 118 -13.52 3.77 -20.40
CA LYS A 118 -14.32 4.28 -19.26
C LYS A 118 -15.11 3.18 -18.59
N GLN A 119 -15.76 2.31 -19.36
CA GLN A 119 -16.51 1.18 -18.82
C GLN A 119 -15.60 0.21 -18.05
N ARG A 120 -14.45 -0.15 -18.63
CA ARG A 120 -13.42 -1.00 -17.97
C ARG A 120 -12.91 -0.36 -16.69
N LEU A 121 -12.59 0.94 -16.72
CA LEU A 121 -12.17 1.69 -15.53
C LEU A 121 -13.24 1.62 -14.43
N TYR A 122 -14.51 1.88 -14.77
CA TYR A 122 -15.60 1.86 -13.80
C TYR A 122 -15.74 0.48 -13.13
N ILE A 123 -15.76 -0.60 -13.91
CA ILE A 123 -15.87 -1.98 -13.40
C ILE A 123 -14.69 -2.31 -12.47
N LEU A 124 -13.47 -1.93 -12.87
CA LEU A 124 -12.27 -2.17 -12.08
C LEU A 124 -12.28 -1.36 -10.78
N GLN A 125 -12.64 -0.08 -10.84
CA GLN A 125 -12.78 0.78 -9.66
C GLN A 125 -13.83 0.26 -8.69
N GLU A 126 -14.99 -0.18 -9.20
CA GLU A 126 -16.03 -0.78 -8.38
C GLU A 126 -15.49 -2.00 -7.62
N ARG A 127 -14.75 -2.88 -8.29
CA ARG A 127 -14.15 -4.07 -7.65
C ARG A 127 -13.12 -3.70 -6.59
N ILE A 128 -12.20 -2.78 -6.88
CA ILE A 128 -11.18 -2.33 -5.93
C ILE A 128 -11.84 -1.67 -4.72
N ASN A 129 -12.85 -0.82 -4.95
CA ASN A 129 -13.61 -0.17 -3.88
C ASN A 129 -14.37 -1.18 -3.02
N GLN A 130 -14.93 -2.24 -3.61
CA GLN A 130 -15.56 -3.33 -2.84
C GLN A 130 -14.54 -4.02 -1.92
N GLN A 131 -13.34 -4.34 -2.42
CA GLN A 131 -12.28 -4.99 -1.64
C GLN A 131 -11.73 -4.07 -0.55
N ALA A 132 -11.44 -2.81 -0.89
CA ALA A 132 -11.01 -1.80 0.07
C ALA A 132 -12.05 -1.58 1.17
N ASN A 133 -13.35 -1.54 0.84
CA ASN A 133 -14.41 -1.45 1.85
C ASN A 133 -14.52 -2.70 2.72
N ALA A 134 -14.29 -3.89 2.15
CA ALA A 134 -14.24 -5.12 2.94
C ALA A 134 -13.08 -5.09 3.95
N TRP A 135 -11.92 -4.56 3.57
CA TRP A 135 -10.80 -4.33 4.49
C TRP A 135 -11.15 -3.31 5.57
N SER A 136 -11.70 -2.15 5.21
CA SER A 136 -12.17 -1.16 6.20
C SER A 136 -13.15 -1.77 7.20
N ARG A 137 -14.08 -2.61 6.74
CA ARG A 137 -15.05 -3.30 7.60
C ARG A 137 -14.40 -4.29 8.57
N ARG A 138 -13.31 -4.95 8.17
CA ARG A 138 -12.54 -5.84 9.08
C ARG A 138 -11.83 -5.08 10.19
N MET A 139 -11.57 -3.78 9.99
CA MET A 139 -10.94 -2.93 11.01
C MET A 139 -11.94 -2.47 12.09
N LEU A 140 -13.26 -2.57 11.83
CA LEU A 140 -14.28 -2.19 12.80
C LEU A 140 -14.15 -2.99 14.10
N GLY A 141 -14.10 -2.31 15.25
CA GLY A 141 -13.92 -2.90 16.57
C GLY A 141 -12.48 -3.32 16.89
N THR A 142 -11.51 -3.01 16.02
CA THR A 142 -10.09 -3.27 16.28
C THR A 142 -9.38 -1.99 16.73
N VAL A 143 -8.32 -2.15 17.52
CA VAL A 143 -7.42 -1.05 17.86
C VAL A 143 -6.37 -0.91 16.77
N GLN A 144 -6.22 0.30 16.25
CA GLN A 144 -5.31 0.64 15.17
C GLN A 144 -4.39 1.76 15.66
N ARG A 145 -3.10 1.64 15.36
CA ARG A 145 -2.15 2.72 15.58
C ARG A 145 -2.23 3.70 14.42
N ILE A 146 -2.35 4.99 14.74
CA ILE A 146 -2.39 6.07 13.77
C ILE A 146 -1.35 7.14 14.07
N LEU A 147 -0.80 7.75 13.03
CA LEU A 147 -0.07 9.00 13.13
C LEU A 147 -1.06 10.15 12.95
N VAL A 148 -1.16 11.04 13.94
CA VAL A 148 -2.07 12.19 13.88
C VAL A 148 -1.43 13.30 13.05
N GLU A 149 -2.06 13.70 11.94
CA GLU A 149 -1.51 14.69 11.01
C GLU A 149 -1.99 16.11 11.31
N GLY A 150 -3.22 16.26 11.84
CA GLY A 150 -3.79 17.58 12.10
C GLY A 150 -5.29 17.53 12.38
N THR A 151 -5.99 18.63 12.12
CA THR A 151 -7.45 18.71 12.25
C THR A 151 -8.16 18.08 11.06
N SER A 152 -9.36 17.55 11.29
CA SER A 152 -10.22 17.03 10.23
C SER A 152 -10.66 18.16 9.30
N ARG A 153 -10.70 17.88 8.00
CA ARG A 153 -11.20 18.83 6.99
C ARG A 153 -12.68 19.19 7.19
N LYS A 154 -13.45 18.31 7.85
CA LYS A 154 -14.91 18.47 8.02
C LYS A 154 -15.28 19.08 9.37
N SER A 155 -14.41 18.99 10.37
CA SER A 155 -14.67 19.48 11.72
C SER A 155 -13.37 19.90 12.39
N ILE A 156 -13.33 21.14 12.88
CA ILE A 156 -12.19 21.65 13.67
C ILE A 156 -12.12 20.97 15.04
N MET A 157 -13.23 20.40 15.51
CA MET A 157 -13.30 19.67 16.80
C MET A 157 -12.81 18.22 16.70
N GLU A 158 -12.59 17.71 15.49
CA GLU A 158 -12.02 16.38 15.26
C GLU A 158 -10.58 16.50 14.76
N LEU A 159 -9.74 15.54 15.16
CA LEU A 159 -8.43 15.33 14.59
C LEU A 159 -8.50 14.28 13.48
N SER A 160 -7.53 14.33 12.57
CA SER A 160 -7.34 13.39 11.48
C SER A 160 -5.94 12.79 11.57
N GLY A 161 -5.87 11.47 11.42
CA GLY A 161 -4.62 10.73 11.32
C GLY A 161 -4.69 9.65 10.25
N ARG A 162 -3.56 8.96 10.08
CA ARG A 162 -3.42 7.86 9.13
C ARG A 162 -2.97 6.58 9.82
N THR A 163 -3.62 5.48 9.47
CA THR A 163 -3.19 4.12 9.82
C THR A 163 -1.98 3.70 9.00
N GLU A 164 -1.37 2.57 9.37
CA GLU A 164 -0.26 1.95 8.63
C GLU A 164 -0.60 1.64 7.16
N ASN A 165 -1.86 1.31 6.87
CA ASN A 165 -2.37 1.13 5.50
C ASN A 165 -2.92 2.41 4.86
N ASN A 166 -2.46 3.57 5.34
CA ASN A 166 -2.71 4.89 4.77
C ASN A 166 -4.18 5.33 4.75
N ARG A 167 -5.03 4.74 5.60
CA ARG A 167 -6.45 5.11 5.71
C ARG A 167 -6.62 6.29 6.63
N VAL A 168 -7.48 7.22 6.23
CA VAL A 168 -7.82 8.39 7.02
C VAL A 168 -8.74 7.98 8.16
N VAL A 169 -8.35 8.34 9.39
CA VAL A 169 -9.14 8.13 10.61
C VAL A 169 -9.43 9.47 11.25
N ASN A 170 -10.70 9.76 11.49
CA ASN A 170 -11.13 10.96 12.21
C ASN A 170 -11.60 10.57 13.62
N PHE A 171 -11.23 11.36 14.62
CA PHE A 171 -11.59 11.08 16.01
C PHE A 171 -11.63 12.37 16.82
N GLU A 172 -12.35 12.35 17.94
CA GLU A 172 -12.32 13.44 18.91
C GLU A 172 -11.05 13.33 19.75
N GLY A 173 -10.27 14.42 19.82
CA GLY A 173 -8.99 14.44 20.51
C GLY A 173 -8.52 15.87 20.78
N THR A 174 -7.37 15.98 21.44
CA THR A 174 -6.80 17.27 21.84
C THR A 174 -5.60 17.65 20.96
N PRO A 175 -5.39 18.95 20.64
CA PRO A 175 -4.36 19.37 19.67
C PRO A 175 -2.93 18.94 20.00
N ASP A 176 -2.61 18.61 21.25
CA ASP A 176 -1.31 18.09 21.68
C ASP A 176 -0.99 16.68 21.14
N MET A 177 -1.99 15.99 20.57
CA MET A 177 -1.82 14.70 19.89
C MET A 177 -1.27 14.85 18.46
N ILE A 178 -1.28 16.06 17.87
CA ILE A 178 -0.81 16.28 16.49
C ILE A 178 0.70 15.99 16.40
N GLY A 179 1.10 15.20 15.41
CA GLY A 179 2.48 14.75 15.20
C GLY A 179 2.92 13.60 16.11
N LYS A 180 2.00 12.98 16.85
CA LYS A 180 2.24 11.83 17.71
C LYS A 180 1.52 10.58 17.20
N PHE A 181 1.98 9.41 17.65
CA PHE A 181 1.24 8.17 17.49
C PHE A 181 0.15 8.01 18.55
N VAL A 182 -1.04 7.57 18.12
CA VAL A 182 -2.18 7.33 19.01
C VAL A 182 -2.82 6.00 18.63
N ASP A 183 -3.20 5.20 19.62
CA ASP A 183 -3.93 3.97 19.41
C ASP A 183 -5.41 4.31 19.53
N VAL A 184 -6.17 3.99 18.49
CA VAL A 184 -7.58 4.32 18.39
C VAL A 184 -8.39 3.07 18.06
N GLU A 185 -9.55 2.93 18.69
CA GLU A 185 -10.52 1.87 18.37
C GLU A 185 -11.43 2.35 17.26
N ILE A 186 -11.49 1.62 16.14
CA ILE A 186 -12.35 1.97 15.02
C ILE A 186 -13.81 1.65 15.38
N VAL A 187 -14.67 2.67 15.41
CA VAL A 187 -16.08 2.57 15.79
C VAL A 187 -17.05 2.70 14.62
N GLU A 188 -16.61 3.28 13.51
CA GLU A 188 -17.45 3.48 12.32
C GLU A 188 -16.61 3.43 11.04
N VAL A 189 -17.19 2.86 9.98
CA VAL A 189 -16.59 2.82 8.65
C VAL A 189 -17.44 3.66 7.70
N LEU A 190 -16.89 4.77 7.24
CA LEU A 190 -17.48 5.63 6.20
C LEU A 190 -16.87 5.28 4.84
N THR A 191 -17.44 5.86 3.77
CA THR A 191 -17.03 5.57 2.38
C THR A 191 -15.53 5.72 2.14
N ASN A 192 -14.91 6.79 2.67
CA ASN A 192 -13.51 7.15 2.40
C ASN A 192 -12.68 7.40 3.66
N SER A 193 -13.24 7.11 4.84
CA SER A 193 -12.58 7.36 6.12
C SER A 193 -13.14 6.48 7.22
N LEU A 194 -12.39 6.30 8.29
CA LEU A 194 -12.85 5.65 9.51
C LEU A 194 -13.16 6.70 10.57
N ARG A 195 -14.05 6.38 11.51
CA ARG A 195 -14.14 7.09 12.79
C ARG A 195 -13.68 6.20 13.91
N ALA A 196 -13.02 6.82 14.87
CA ALA A 196 -12.42 6.11 15.98
C ALA A 196 -12.57 6.85 17.30
N LYS A 197 -12.29 6.14 18.40
CA LYS A 197 -12.15 6.69 19.74
C LYS A 197 -10.73 6.45 20.23
N VAL A 198 -10.15 7.44 20.91
CA VAL A 198 -8.81 7.30 21.50
C VAL A 198 -8.83 6.23 22.59
N VAL A 199 -7.86 5.33 22.53
CA VAL A 199 -7.63 4.29 23.53
C VAL A 199 -6.38 4.60 24.34
N ARG A 200 -5.27 4.94 23.67
CA ARG A 200 -3.99 5.28 24.31
C ARG A 200 -3.25 6.36 23.52
N THR A 201 -2.55 7.22 24.23
CA THR A 201 -1.69 8.26 23.67
C THR A 201 -0.23 7.83 23.64
N GLU A 202 0.60 8.48 22.82
CA GLU A 202 2.03 8.14 22.65
C GLU A 202 2.78 8.05 23.99
N ASP A 203 2.43 8.93 24.94
CA ASP A 203 3.04 9.03 26.26
C ASP A 203 2.80 7.76 27.11
N GLU A 204 1.72 7.01 26.83
CA GLU A 204 1.37 5.74 27.48
C GLU A 204 2.02 4.52 26.81
N MET A 205 2.64 4.70 25.64
CA MET A 205 3.17 3.60 24.82
C MET A 205 4.69 3.45 24.89
N GLY A 206 5.41 4.45 25.38
CA GLY A 206 6.88 4.42 25.43
C GLY A 206 7.55 4.34 24.06
N LEU A 207 6.92 4.84 23.00
CA LEU A 207 7.42 4.73 21.62
C LEU A 207 8.68 5.57 21.36
N ARG A 208 8.87 6.64 22.12
CA ARG A 208 10.09 7.45 22.05
C ARG A 208 11.09 6.95 23.07
N ILE A 209 11.99 6.07 22.63
CA ILE A 209 13.24 5.85 23.36
C ILE A 209 14.07 7.10 23.11
N ALA A 210 14.34 7.88 24.17
CA ALA A 210 15.27 8.99 24.09
C ALA A 210 16.69 8.42 23.87
N GLU A 211 17.04 8.18 22.61
CA GLU A 211 18.37 7.76 22.23
C GLU A 211 19.23 9.01 22.07
N SER A 212 20.34 9.06 22.82
CA SER A 212 21.31 10.12 22.62
C SER A 212 21.97 9.95 21.25
N PRO A 213 22.46 11.02 20.63
CA PRO A 213 23.28 10.90 19.42
C PRO A 213 24.44 9.89 19.61
N GLU A 214 24.99 9.80 20.81
CA GLU A 214 26.02 8.83 21.21
C GLU A 214 25.53 7.37 21.17
N SER A 215 24.29 7.08 21.58
CA SER A 215 23.74 5.71 21.51
C SER A 215 23.42 5.28 20.07
N VAL A 216 23.07 6.23 19.20
CA VAL A 216 22.85 5.94 17.77
C VAL A 216 24.18 5.73 17.04
N ILE A 217 25.18 6.56 17.33
CA ILE A 217 26.54 6.44 16.77
C ILE A 217 27.20 5.13 17.23
N SER A 218 27.04 4.72 18.49
CA SER A 218 27.64 3.48 18.99
C SER A 218 27.01 2.19 18.43
N ARG A 219 25.75 2.24 17.95
CA ARG A 219 25.12 1.15 17.19
C ARG A 219 25.56 1.11 15.73
N THR A 220 25.93 2.25 15.17
CA THR A 220 26.28 2.38 13.75
C THR A 220 27.79 2.34 13.60
N ARG A 221 28.32 1.16 13.24
CA ARG A 221 29.76 0.79 13.08
C ARG A 221 30.53 0.50 14.36
N LYS A 222 30.76 -0.79 14.62
CA LYS A 222 32.05 -1.26 15.14
C LYS A 222 32.92 -1.66 13.95
N GLU A 223 33.69 -0.71 13.44
CA GLU A 223 34.81 -1.02 12.53
C GLU A 223 35.95 -1.59 13.37
N ASN A 224 36.52 -2.72 12.93
CA ASN A 224 37.82 -3.18 13.41
C ASN A 224 38.94 -2.33 12.77
N ASP A 225 40.18 -2.51 13.20
CA ASP A 225 41.39 -1.73 12.80
C ASP A 225 41.68 -1.71 11.27
N SER A 226 40.89 -2.43 10.48
CA SER A 226 40.99 -2.54 9.02
C SER A 226 39.79 -1.91 8.27
N GLY A 227 38.85 -1.27 8.98
CA GLY A 227 37.71 -0.58 8.36
C GLY A 227 36.60 -1.49 7.81
N VAL A 228 36.50 -2.74 8.27
CA VAL A 228 35.49 -3.70 7.82
C VAL A 228 34.48 -3.94 8.95
N GLY A 229 33.20 -3.64 8.71
CA GLY A 229 32.14 -3.88 9.70
C GLY A 229 31.95 -5.38 9.95
N ILE A 230 32.13 -5.82 11.20
CA ILE A 230 31.78 -7.19 11.60
C ILE A 230 30.32 -7.17 12.09
N TYR A 231 29.46 -7.92 11.40
CA TYR A 231 28.15 -8.31 11.94
C TYR A 231 28.34 -9.54 12.84
N GLN A 232 27.98 -9.42 14.12
CA GLN A 232 27.81 -10.58 15.01
C GLN A 232 26.31 -10.81 15.18
N PRO A 233 25.83 -12.06 15.01
CA PRO A 233 24.41 -12.40 15.13
C PRO A 233 23.86 -12.15 16.55
#